data_AF-A0A3S0CDX0-F1
#
_entry.id   AF-A0A3S0CDX0-F1
#
_cell.length_a   1.000
_cell.length_b   1.000
_cell.length_c   1.000
_cell.angle_alpha   90.00
_cell.angle_beta   90.00
_cell.angle_gamma   90.00
#
_symmetry.space_group_name_H-M   'P 1'
#
loop_
_entity.id
_entity.type
_entity.pdbx_description
1 polymer ?
#
loop_
_entity_poly.entity_id
_entity_poly.type
_entity_poly.pdbx_seq_one_letter_code
_entity_poly.pdbx_strand_id
1 'polypeptide(L)'
;MELYLIRHPRPAVAPGICYGQTDLGLAESAADVAARLRPLLPADFALYASPLTRARLLAEALGTPRLEPRLKEIHFGEWEGRSYDDIGRAALDAWA
;
A
#
# COMPACT_ATOMS: atom_id res chain seq x y z
N MET A 1 16.72 -17.97 0.13
CA MET A 1 15.50 -17.40 0.72
C MET A 1 15.03 -16.32 -0.23
N GLU A 2 13.83 -16.46 -0.78
CA GLU A 2 13.25 -15.49 -1.71
C GLU A 2 12.24 -14.62 -0.99
N LEU A 3 12.18 -13.34 -1.34
CA LEU A 3 11.26 -12.36 -0.77
C LEU A 3 10.57 -11.60 -1.90
N TYR A 4 9.25 -11.61 -1.86
CA TYR A 4 8.40 -10.91 -2.82
C TYR A 4 7.80 -9.68 -2.14
N LEU A 5 8.09 -8.49 -2.67
CA LEU A 5 7.53 -7.22 -2.20
C LEU A 5 6.49 -6.75 -3.20
N ILE A 6 5.21 -6.79 -2.79
CA ILE A 6 4.09 -6.43 -3.64
C ILE A 6 3.50 -5.12 -3.13
N ARG A 7 3.52 -4.09 -3.98
CA ARG A 7 2.82 -2.84 -3.69
C ARG A 7 1.31 -3.06 -3.75
N HIS A 8 0.58 -2.45 -2.84
CA HIS A 8 -0.88 -2.46 -2.84
C HIS A 8 -1.46 -1.89 -4.17
N PRO A 9 -2.69 -2.25 -4.54
CA PRO A 9 -3.36 -1.67 -5.71
C PRO A 9 -3.62 -0.17 -5.54
N ARG A 10 -4.03 0.49 -6.62
CA ARG A 10 -4.33 1.93 -6.66
C ARG A 10 -5.31 2.28 -5.53
N PRO A 11 -4.89 3.13 -4.58
CA PRO A 11 -5.76 3.54 -3.48
C PRO A 11 -6.88 4.46 -3.96
N ALA A 12 -7.96 4.50 -3.19
CA ALA A 12 -9.11 5.39 -3.39
C ALA A 12 -8.79 6.82 -2.93
N VAL A 13 -7.90 7.49 -3.67
CA VAL A 13 -7.48 8.87 -3.42
C VAL A 13 -7.16 9.57 -4.74
N ALA A 14 -7.33 10.89 -4.79
CA ALA A 14 -6.95 11.66 -5.95
C ALA A 14 -5.43 11.57 -6.20
N PRO A 15 -4.98 11.59 -7.47
CA PRO A 15 -3.56 11.70 -7.80
C PRO A 15 -2.96 12.96 -7.15
N GLY A 16 -1.69 12.85 -6.73
CA GLY A 16 -0.96 13.98 -6.16
C GLY A 16 -1.22 14.24 -4.67
N ILE A 17 -2.03 13.42 -3.99
CA ILE A 17 -2.21 13.50 -2.54
C ILE A 17 -1.14 12.66 -1.82
N CYS A 18 -0.51 13.23 -0.80
CA CYS A 18 0.40 12.54 0.09
C CYS A 18 -0.40 11.69 1.09
N TYR A 19 -0.02 10.43 1.24
CA TYR A 19 -0.63 9.52 2.19
C TYR A 19 0.37 8.46 2.64
N GLY A 20 0.28 8.12 3.91
CA GLY A 20 1.13 7.16 4.59
C GLY A 20 0.25 6.27 5.44
N GLN A 21 -0.05 6.68 6.67
CA GLN A 21 -0.92 5.91 7.56
C GLN A 21 -2.39 6.28 7.49
N THR A 22 -2.79 7.30 6.70
CA THR A 22 -4.21 7.49 6.37
C THR A 22 -4.77 6.20 5.75
N ASP A 23 -5.84 5.68 6.35
CA ASP A 23 -6.43 4.42 5.91
C ASP A 23 -7.34 4.63 4.71
N LEU A 24 -6.83 4.23 3.56
CA LEU A 24 -7.48 4.40 2.27
C LEU A 24 -7.94 3.04 1.74
N GLY A 25 -9.13 3.03 1.14
CA GLY A 25 -9.64 1.92 0.35
C GLY A 25 -8.93 1.79 -0.99
N LEU A 26 -9.51 0.99 -1.89
CA LEU A 26 -8.98 0.76 -3.24
C LEU A 26 -9.89 1.39 -4.30
N ALA A 27 -9.28 1.96 -5.34
CA ALA A 27 -9.94 2.43 -6.56
C ALA A 27 -9.91 1.39 -7.68
N GLU A 28 -9.51 0.15 -7.38
CA GLU A 28 -9.53 -0.99 -8.28
C GLU A 28 -9.83 -2.28 -7.51
N SER A 29 -10.24 -3.33 -8.23
CA SER A 29 -10.63 -4.62 -7.65
C SER A 29 -9.41 -5.37 -7.12
N ALA A 30 -9.37 -5.62 -5.80
CA ALA A 30 -8.34 -6.46 -5.19
C ALA A 30 -8.31 -7.87 -5.77
N ALA A 31 -9.48 -8.43 -6.09
CA ALA A 31 -9.61 -9.77 -6.66
C ALA A 31 -8.98 -9.87 -8.05
N ASP A 32 -9.20 -8.88 -8.91
CA ASP A 32 -8.64 -8.87 -10.27
C ASP A 32 -7.11 -8.74 -10.23
N VAL A 33 -6.61 -7.88 -9.34
CA VAL A 33 -5.16 -7.73 -9.12
C VAL A 33 -4.57 -9.04 -8.58
N ALA A 34 -5.22 -9.67 -7.60
CA ALA A 34 -4.79 -10.96 -7.07
C ALA A 34 -4.77 -12.06 -8.15
N ALA A 35 -5.79 -12.12 -9.01
CA ALA A 35 -5.84 -13.08 -10.11
C ALA A 35 -4.66 -12.94 -11.08
N ARG A 36 -4.24 -11.70 -11.38
CA ARG A 36 -3.06 -11.44 -12.22
C ARG A 36 -1.74 -11.77 -11.52
N LEU A 37 -1.68 -11.66 -10.20
CA LEU A 37 -0.48 -11.94 -9.41
C LEU A 37 -0.26 -13.44 -9.16
N ARG A 38 -1.34 -14.21 -8.93
CA ARG A 38 -1.29 -15.66 -8.65
C ARG A 38 -0.32 -16.47 -9.52
N PRO A 39 -0.30 -16.33 -10.87
CA PRO A 39 0.62 -17.12 -11.70
C PRO A 39 2.10 -16.71 -11.56
N LEU A 40 2.39 -15.56 -10.93
CA LEU A 40 3.76 -15.06 -10.71
C LEU A 40 4.30 -15.42 -9.32
N LEU A 41 3.45 -15.95 -8.45
CA LEU A 41 3.81 -16.30 -7.08
C LEU A 41 4.14 -17.80 -6.98
N PRO A 42 5.05 -18.18 -6.06
CA PRO A 42 5.26 -19.58 -5.75
C PRO A 42 3.97 -20.23 -5.23
N ALA A 43 3.85 -21.55 -5.37
CA ALA A 43 2.68 -22.29 -4.90
C ALA A 43 2.49 -22.16 -3.38
N ASP A 44 3.60 -22.18 -2.63
CA ASP A 44 3.63 -22.08 -1.18
C ASP A 44 4.45 -20.87 -0.73
N PHE A 45 3.86 -20.02 0.11
CA PHE A 45 4.54 -18.88 0.72
C PHE A 45 3.90 -18.50 2.05
N ALA A 46 4.71 -17.91 2.92
CA ALA A 46 4.20 -17.20 4.09
C ALA A 46 3.73 -15.81 3.65
N LEU A 47 2.49 -15.46 3.97
CA LEU A 47 1.89 -14.19 3.56
C LEU A 47 1.85 -13.21 4.72
N TYR A 48 2.48 -12.05 4.53
CA TYR A 48 2.46 -10.93 5.47
C TYR A 48 1.89 -9.70 4.78
N ALA A 49 1.16 -8.87 5.53
CA ALA A 49 0.59 -7.64 4.99
C ALA A 49 0.56 -6.53 6.03
N SER A 50 0.65 -5.29 5.54
CA SER A 50 0.30 -4.11 6.33
C SER A 50 -1.16 -4.18 6.76
N PRO A 51 -1.53 -3.75 7.98
CA PRO A 51 -2.92 -3.72 8.41
C PRO A 51 -3.76 -2.65 7.67
N LEU A 52 -3.13 -1.70 6.96
CA LEU A 52 -3.85 -0.67 6.19
C LEU A 52 -4.69 -1.31 5.07
N THR A 53 -5.92 -0.83 4.92
CA THR A 53 -6.98 -1.43 4.11
C THR A 53 -6.53 -1.73 2.68
N ARG A 54 -5.89 -0.76 2.00
CA ARG A 54 -5.37 -0.94 0.63
C ARG A 54 -4.42 -2.14 0.46
N ALA A 55 -3.58 -2.43 1.45
CA ALA A 55 -2.65 -3.58 1.39
C ALA A 55 -3.33 -4.87 1.87
N ARG A 56 -4.07 -4.77 2.98
CA ARG A 56 -4.79 -5.90 3.57
C ARG A 56 -5.77 -6.54 2.61
N LEU A 57 -6.56 -5.75 1.87
CA LEU A 57 -7.56 -6.26 0.92
C LEU A 57 -6.92 -7.08 -0.21
N LEU A 58 -5.77 -6.66 -0.74
CA LEU A 58 -5.05 -7.45 -1.74
C LEU A 58 -4.52 -8.76 -1.14
N ALA A 59 -3.98 -8.71 0.07
CA ALA A 59 -3.44 -9.89 0.74
C ALA A 59 -4.54 -10.90 1.09
N GLU A 60 -5.70 -10.45 1.57
CA GLU A 60 -6.90 -11.28 1.80
C GLU A 60 -7.40 -11.93 0.49
N ALA A 61 -7.28 -11.24 -0.65
CA ALA A 61 -7.62 -11.81 -1.96
C ALA A 61 -6.59 -12.86 -2.46
N LEU A 62 -5.36 -12.84 -1.92
CA LEU A 62 -4.30 -13.82 -2.22
C LEU A 62 -4.32 -15.02 -1.27
N GLY A 63 -4.82 -14.87 -0.04
CA GLY A 63 -4.91 -15.94 0.96
C GLY A 63 -5.21 -15.41 2.37
N THR A 64 -4.66 -16.06 3.39
CA THR A 64 -4.83 -15.67 4.80
C THR A 64 -3.58 -14.97 5.31
N PRO A 65 -3.50 -13.62 5.30
CA PRO A 65 -2.30 -12.92 5.70
C PRO A 65 -2.11 -12.86 7.22
N ARG A 66 -0.85 -12.87 7.66
CA ARG A 66 -0.48 -12.33 8.97
C ARG A 66 -0.32 -10.82 8.87
N LEU A 67 -1.18 -10.08 9.58
CA LEU A 67 -1.07 -8.63 9.63
C LEU A 67 0.13 -8.22 10.49
N GLU A 68 0.98 -7.35 9.94
CA GLU A 68 2.23 -6.90 10.55
C GLU A 68 2.26 -5.37 10.58
N PRO A 69 2.03 -4.75 11.76
CA PRO A 69 2.04 -3.28 11.91
C PRO A 69 3.36 -2.62 11.49
N ARG A 70 4.48 -3.36 11.52
CA ARG A 70 5.78 -2.86 11.04
C ARG A 70 5.86 -2.69 9.52
N LEU A 71 4.90 -3.24 8.77
CA LEU A 71 4.76 -3.04 7.32
C LEU A 71 3.86 -1.85 6.96
N LYS A 72 3.40 -1.05 7.93
CA LYS A 72 2.72 0.22 7.62
C LYS A 72 3.68 1.15 6.89
N GLU A 73 3.12 1.90 5.94
CA GLU A 73 3.83 3.00 5.33
C GLU A 73 4.27 4.01 6.40
N ILE A 74 5.30 4.77 6.09
CA ILE A 74 5.74 5.90 6.91
C ILE A 74 4.55 6.82 7.19
N HIS A 75 4.44 7.31 8.42
CA HIS A 75 3.45 8.33 8.75
C HIS A 75 3.98 9.69 8.29
N PHE A 76 3.33 10.33 7.31
CA PHE A 76 3.82 11.60 6.76
C PHE A 76 3.47 12.83 7.62
N GLY A 77 2.80 12.62 8.75
CA GLY A 77 2.55 13.68 9.73
C GLY A 77 1.54 14.68 9.19
N GLU A 78 1.87 15.96 9.28
CA GLU A 78 1.04 17.06 8.78
C GLU A 78 0.85 17.07 7.26
N TRP A 79 1.56 16.21 6.52
CA TRP A 79 1.42 16.08 5.07
C TRP A 79 0.33 15.09 4.66
N GLU A 80 -0.13 14.22 5.56
CA GLU A 80 -1.20 13.25 5.28
C GLU A 80 -2.46 13.97 4.74
N GLY A 81 -2.95 13.52 3.59
CA GLY A 81 -4.15 14.07 2.94
C GLY A 81 -3.93 15.40 2.21
N ARG A 82 -2.73 15.98 2.23
CA ARG A 82 -2.41 17.21 1.49
C ARG A 82 -1.93 16.89 0.08
N SER A 83 -2.17 17.79 -0.86
CA SER A 83 -1.54 17.69 -2.19
C SER A 83 -0.05 17.99 -2.10
N TYR A 84 0.76 17.39 -2.97
CA TYR A 84 2.19 17.74 -3.08
C TYR A 84 2.39 19.22 -3.43
N ASP A 85 1.46 19.81 -4.17
CA ASP A 85 1.45 21.24 -4.49
C ASP A 85 1.30 22.10 -3.21
N ASP A 86 0.41 21.71 -2.30
CA ASP A 86 0.21 22.41 -1.02
C ASP A 86 1.36 22.21 -0.04
N ILE A 87 2.00 21.05 -0.04
CA ILE A 87 3.19 20.78 0.81
C ILE A 87 4.34 21.70 0.39
N GLY A 88 4.46 21.97 -0.91
CA GLY A 88 5.43 22.90 -1.46
C GLY A 88 6.82 22.29 -1.63
N ARG A 89 7.52 22.75 -2.67
CA ARG A 89 8.79 22.15 -3.12
C ARG A 89 9.89 22.18 -2.06
N ALA A 90 10.00 23.27 -1.30
CA ALA A 90 11.02 23.40 -0.26
C ALA A 90 10.90 22.35 0.85
N ALA A 91 9.68 22.00 1.25
CA ALA A 91 9.42 20.98 2.25
C ALA A 91 9.75 19.58 1.72
N LEU A 92 9.40 19.30 0.46
CA LEU A 92 9.73 18.04 -0.22
C LEU A 92 11.23 17.87 -0.42
N ASP A 93 11.95 18.92 -0.83
CA ASP A 93 13.40 18.88 -1.03
C ASP A 93 14.15 18.69 0.29
N ALA A 94 13.63 19.19 1.42
CA ALA A 94 14.23 18.97 2.74
C ALA A 94 14.08 17.53 3.27
N TRP A 95 13.21 16.73 2.65
CA TRP A 95 12.99 15.32 3.00
C TRP A 95 13.80 14.34 2.14
N ALA A 96 14.20 14.75 0.93
CA ALA A 96 14.97 13.95 -0.03
C ALA A 96 16.40 13.66 0.43
#